data_AF-W1YPB3-F1
#
_entry.id   AF-W1YPB3-F1
#
_cell.length_a   1.000
_cell.length_b   1.000
_cell.length_c   1.000
_cell.angle_alpha   90.00
_cell.angle_beta   90.00
_cell.angle_gamma   90.00
#
_symmetry.space_group_name_H-M   'P 1'
#
loop_
_entity.id
_entity.type
_entity.pdbx_description
1 polymer ?
#
loop_
_entity_poly.entity_id
_entity_poly.type
_entity_poly.pdbx_seq_one_letter_code
_entity_poly.pdbx_strand_id
1 'polypeptide(L)' 'CNGGTRMRHFFGIPDEEFIRGDVPMTKCEIRKAVMNEARIEEDSIVLDVGAGTGSISIEAALAAPKG' A
#
# COMPACT_ATOMS: atom_id res chain seq x y z
N CYS A 1 20.10 14.32 -18.29
CA CYS A 1 19.52 14.98 -17.10
C CYS A 1 18.03 14.69 -17.07
N ASN A 2 17.56 13.93 -16.07
CA ASN A 2 16.18 13.94 -15.57
C ASN A 2 16.24 13.21 -14.22
N GLY A 3 16.53 14.00 -13.18
CA GLY A 3 16.44 13.57 -11.80
C GLY A 3 14.97 13.49 -11.41
N GLY A 4 14.42 12.29 -11.44
CA GLY A 4 13.31 11.93 -10.56
C GLY A 4 13.90 11.14 -9.42
N THR A 5 14.03 11.73 -8.24
CA THR A 5 14.39 10.99 -7.03
C THR A 5 13.31 9.92 -6.84
N ARG A 6 13.58 8.68 -7.25
CA ARG A 6 12.69 7.54 -6.96
C ARG A 6 12.65 7.39 -5.45
N MET A 7 11.63 7.92 -4.81
CA MET A 7 11.28 7.46 -3.47
C MET A 7 10.87 6.01 -3.62
N ARG A 8 11.75 5.11 -3.17
CA ARG A 8 11.34 3.73 -2.91
C ARG A 8 10.41 3.79 -1.72
N HIS A 9 9.10 3.69 -1.95
CA HIS A 9 8.17 3.55 -0.84
C HIS A 9 8.36 2.15 -0.26
N PHE A 10 8.75 2.09 1.01
CA PHE A 10 8.85 0.82 1.73
C PHE A 10 7.50 0.53 2.38
N PHE A 11 6.98 -0.67 2.16
CA PHE A 11 5.69 -1.08 2.71
C PHE A 11 5.66 -1.08 4.23
N GLY A 12 4.48 -0.81 4.78
CA GLY A 12 4.20 -0.91 6.19
C GLY A 12 4.25 0.42 6.91
N ILE A 13 3.49 1.37 6.39
CA ILE A 13 3.04 2.56 7.11
C ILE A 13 2.55 2.11 8.50
N PRO A 14 2.94 2.78 9.60
CA PRO A 14 2.48 2.44 10.94
C PRO A 14 0.95 2.42 11.06
N ASP A 15 0.42 1.56 11.94
CA ASP A 15 -1.03 1.36 12.07
C ASP A 15 -1.74 2.64 12.56
N GLU A 16 -1.05 3.44 13.37
CA GLU A 16 -1.49 4.70 13.95
C GLU A 16 -1.61 5.86 12.95
N GLU A 17 -0.97 5.75 11.78
CA GLU A 17 -1.06 6.75 10.71
C GLU A 17 -2.37 6.63 9.91
N PHE A 18 -3.09 5.51 10.06
CA PHE A 18 -4.37 5.31 9.38
C PHE A 18 -5.54 5.85 10.22
N ILE A 19 -6.31 6.76 9.63
CA ILE A 19 -7.60 7.18 10.19
C ILE A 19 -8.57 6.00 10.06
N ARG A 20 -9.14 5.56 11.18
CA ARG A 20 -10.08 4.45 11.22
C ARG A 20 -11.22 4.68 12.19
N GLY A 21 -12.38 4.09 11.89
CA GLY A 21 -13.47 3.88 12.84
C GLY A 21 -13.28 2.56 13.61
N ASP A 22 -14.39 2.02 14.13
CA ASP A 22 -14.40 0.78 14.92
C ASP A 22 -14.44 -0.48 14.03
N VAL A 23 -13.57 -0.52 13.01
CA VAL A 23 -13.45 -1.62 12.05
C VAL A 23 -12.10 -2.33 12.24
N PRO A 24 -12.07 -3.68 12.21
CA PRO A 24 -10.82 -4.42 12.25
C PRO A 24 -9.89 -4.01 11.11
N MET A 25 -8.62 -3.82 11.43
CA MET A 25 -7.59 -3.44 10.46
C MET A 25 -6.52 -4.51 10.34
N THR A 26 -6.06 -4.75 9.11
CA THR A 26 -4.86 -5.55 8.84
C THR A 26 -3.62 -4.87 9.43
N LYS A 27 -2.98 -5.55 10.39
CA LYS A 27 -1.76 -5.09 11.07
C LYS A 27 -0.64 -4.82 10.06
N CYS A 28 0.22 -3.87 10.39
CA CYS A 28 1.39 -3.47 9.58
C CYS A 28 2.23 -4.67 9.08
N GLU A 29 2.52 -5.65 9.94
CA GLU A 29 3.28 -6.84 9.55
C GLU A 29 2.58 -7.70 8.48
N ILE A 30 1.27 -7.82 8.56
CA ILE A 30 0.47 -8.57 7.58
C ILE A 30 0.41 -7.80 6.27
N ARG A 31 0.25 -6.48 6.30
CA ARG A 31 0.30 -5.65 5.08
C ARG A 31 1.65 -5.79 4.38
N LYS A 32 2.77 -5.74 5.10
CA LYS A 32 4.10 -5.95 4.51
C LYS A 32 4.20 -7.28 3.77
N ALA A 33 3.73 -8.37 4.39
CA ALA A 33 3.73 -9.69 3.77
C ALA A 33 2.84 -9.72 2.52
N VAL A 34 1.63 -9.16 2.59
CA VAL A 34 0.70 -9.08 1.45
C VAL A 34 1.32 -8.31 0.29
N MET A 35 1.88 -7.13 0.56
CA MET A 35 2.49 -6.31 -0.49
C MET A 35 3.71 -6.98 -1.14
N ASN A 36 4.50 -7.72 -0.34
CA ASN A 36 5.64 -8.49 -0.85
C ASN A 36 5.18 -9.63 -1.78
N GLU A 37 4.12 -10.35 -1.42
CA GLU A 37 3.58 -11.44 -2.25
C GLU A 37 2.84 -10.93 -3.49
N ALA A 38 2.18 -9.77 -3.40
CA ALA A 38 1.43 -9.19 -4.50
C ALA A 38 2.31 -8.73 -5.67
N ARG A 39 3.60 -8.45 -5.43
CA ARG A 39 4.60 -8.09 -6.46
C ARG A 39 4.08 -7.00 -7.41
N ILE A 40 3.50 -5.96 -6.82
CA ILE A 40 2.92 -4.84 -7.55
C ILE A 40 4.03 -4.06 -8.23
N GLU A 41 3.91 -3.87 -9.53
CA GLU A 41 4.81 -3.07 -10.36
C GLU A 41 4.24 -1.66 -10.59
N GLU A 42 5.08 -0.72 -11.05
CA GLU A 42 4.72 0.70 -11.16
C GLU A 42 3.46 0.98 -12.00
N ASP A 43 3.13 0.11 -12.96
CA ASP A 43 2.02 0.20 -13.92
C ASP A 43 0.89 -0.83 -13.67
N SER A 44 0.92 -1.52 -12.53
CA SER A 44 -0.10 -2.52 -12.18
C SER A 44 -1.46 -1.88 -11.90
N ILE A 45 -2.53 -2.39 -12.51
CA ILE A 45 -3.90 -2.05 -12.13
C ILE A 45 -4.34 -2.96 -10.98
N VAL A 46 -4.67 -2.38 -9.83
CA VAL A 46 -4.95 -3.12 -8.59
C VAL A 46 -6.43 -2.99 -8.21
N LEU A 47 -7.07 -4.12 -7.88
CA LEU A 47 -8.41 -4.16 -7.29
C LEU A 47 -8.34 -4.74 -5.87
N ASP A 48 -8.61 -3.90 -4.87
CA ASP A 48 -8.67 -4.28 -3.45
C ASP A 48 -10.13 -4.60 -3.06
N VAL A 49 -10.49 -5.88 -3.08
CA VAL A 49 -11.85 -6.32 -2.76
C VAL A 49 -12.06 -6.31 -1.25
N GLY A 50 -12.99 -5.49 -0.77
CA GLY A 50 -13.31 -5.40 0.66
C GLY A 50 -12.29 -4.57 1.45
N ALA A 51 -11.83 -3.46 0.89
CA ALA A 51 -10.72 -2.64 1.40
C ALA A 51 -10.85 -2.17 2.87
N GLY A 52 -12.04 -2.14 3.46
CA GLY A 52 -12.24 -1.72 4.85
C GLY A 52 -11.72 -0.30 5.09
N THR A 53 -10.71 -0.15 5.95
CA THR A 53 -10.00 1.13 6.18
C THR A 53 -9.12 1.61 5.02
N GLY A 54 -8.95 0.79 3.97
CA GLY A 54 -8.19 1.15 2.77
C GLY A 54 -6.67 1.08 2.94
N SER A 55 -6.17 0.46 4.00
CA SER A 55 -4.73 0.44 4.31
C SER A 55 -3.90 -0.34 3.28
N ILE A 56 -4.45 -1.39 2.67
CA ILE A 56 -3.81 -2.09 1.54
C ILE A 56 -3.91 -1.26 0.26
N SER A 57 -5.10 -0.72 -0.04
CA SER A 57 -5.30 0.19 -1.18
C SER A 57 -4.30 1.36 -1.20
N ILE A 58 -4.02 1.99 -0.05
CA ILE A 58 -3.04 3.07 0.06
C ILE A 58 -1.61 2.60 -0.26
N GLU A 59 -1.19 1.48 0.32
CA GLU A 59 0.14 0.91 0.07
C GLU A 59 0.30 0.49 -1.41
N ALA A 60 -0.77 -0.04 -2.02
CA ALA A 60 -0.80 -0.40 -3.43
C ALA A 60 -0.71 0.81 -4.37
N ALA A 61 -1.42 1.91 -4.06
CA ALA A 61 -1.32 3.15 -4.83
C ALA A 61 0.08 3.75 -4.79
N LEU A 62 0.79 3.62 -3.66
CA LEU A 62 2.18 4.05 -3.54
C LEU A 62 3.14 3.13 -4.30
N ALA A 63 2.80 1.85 -4.46
CA ALA A 63 3.56 0.88 -5.23
C ALA A 63 3.39 1.04 -6.75
N ALA A 64 2.17 1.34 -7.21
CA ALA A 64 1.78 1.46 -8.62
C ALA A 64 1.42 2.90 -9.03
N PRO A 65 2.36 3.87 -8.98
CA PRO A 65 2.06 5.27 -9.25
C PRO A 65 1.66 5.58 -10.72
N LYS A 66 1.76 4.61 -11.63
CA LYS A 66 1.39 4.74 -13.05
C LYS A 66 0.22 3.82 -13.45
N GLY A 67 -0.32 3.07 -12.50
CA GLY A 67 -1.51 2.22 -12.67
C GLY A 67 -2.81 2.91 -12.28
#